data_AF-A0A8X6MID2-F1
#
_entry.id   AF-A0A8X6MID2-F1
#
_cell.length_a   1.000
_cell.length_b   1.000
_cell.length_c   1.000
_cell.angle_alpha   90.00
_cell.angle_beta   90.00
_cell.angle_gamma   90.00
#
_symmetry.space_group_name_H-M   'P 1'
#
loop_
_entity.id
_entity.type
_entity.pdbx_description
1 polymer ?
#
loop_
_entity_poly.entity_id
_entity_poly.type
_entity_poly.pdbx_seq_one_letter_code
_entity_poly.pdbx_strand_id
1 'polypeptide(L)'
;MEKRRNRLFSRKLLPKMRASYLTVALWALALVLTITVYEVQSSPVQYSKWEEYVKMFKDDDGFLNSKDNKCRHGGEVRNLCEKCAKVTKNEVVFPLCCQNKIGVATWCKEFLDYRPVEPVLSS
;
A
#
# COMPACT_ATOMS: atom_id res chain seq x y z
N MET A 1 -48.36 16.90 50.11
CA MET A 1 -46.98 17.33 49.85
C MET A 1 -46.39 16.26 48.94
N GLU A 2 -45.99 16.40 47.68
CA GLU A 2 -45.55 17.48 46.81
C GLU A 2 -45.49 16.79 45.42
N LYS A 3 -46.40 17.08 44.48
CA LYS A 3 -46.22 17.96 43.30
C LYS A 3 -45.79 17.23 42.01
N ARG A 4 -46.53 17.57 40.96
CA ARG A 4 -46.59 17.04 39.59
C ARG A 4 -45.28 17.23 38.78
N ARG A 5 -45.20 16.43 37.70
CA ARG A 5 -44.85 16.81 36.30
C ARG A 5 -43.42 16.49 35.85
N ASN A 6 -43.28 15.56 34.89
CA ASN A 6 -42.89 15.93 33.53
C ASN A 6 -43.18 14.80 32.54
N ARG A 7 -44.11 15.08 31.62
CA ARG A 7 -44.35 14.32 30.40
C ARG A 7 -43.25 14.64 29.39
N LEU A 8 -43.07 13.72 28.44
CA LEU A 8 -42.59 13.97 27.08
C LEU A 8 -41.11 14.38 26.96
N PHE A 9 -40.23 13.39 26.94
CA PHE A 9 -39.05 13.50 26.09
C PHE A 9 -39.29 12.68 24.82
N SER A 10 -39.61 13.43 23.79
CA SER A 10 -39.95 13.01 22.43
C SER A 10 -39.11 11.84 21.93
N ARG A 11 -39.82 10.81 21.43
CA ARG A 11 -39.34 9.96 20.34
C ARG A 11 -38.88 10.90 19.23
N LYS A 12 -37.56 11.10 19.07
CA LYS A 12 -37.01 11.75 17.88
C LYS A 12 -37.43 10.89 16.70
N LEU A 13 -38.36 11.41 15.91
CA LEU A 13 -38.71 10.86 14.62
C LEU A 13 -37.43 10.76 13.80
N LEU A 14 -37.08 9.54 13.40
CA LEU A 14 -36.18 9.31 12.27
C LEU A 14 -36.72 10.12 11.09
N PRO A 15 -35.94 11.02 10.47
CA PRO A 15 -36.36 11.63 9.23
C PRO A 15 -36.51 10.50 8.21
N LYS A 16 -37.74 10.32 7.71
CA LYS A 16 -38.01 9.50 6.52
C LYS A 16 -37.28 10.16 5.36
N MET A 17 -36.02 9.78 5.14
CA MET A 17 -35.26 10.17 3.96
C MET A 17 -36.00 9.60 2.75
N ARG A 18 -36.80 10.43 2.08
CA ARG A 18 -37.04 10.27 0.65
C ARG A 18 -35.72 10.58 -0.02
N ALA A 19 -34.83 9.60 -0.03
CA ALA A 19 -33.60 9.70 -0.81
C ALA A 19 -34.03 9.86 -2.26
N SER A 20 -33.90 11.09 -2.78
CA SER A 20 -34.15 11.35 -4.18
C SER A 20 -33.15 10.50 -4.97
N TYR A 21 -33.59 9.96 -6.12
CA TYR A 21 -32.72 9.14 -6.97
C TYR A 21 -31.38 9.85 -7.26
N LEU A 22 -31.41 11.18 -7.36
CA LEU A 22 -30.24 12.04 -7.52
C LEU A 22 -29.22 11.93 -6.37
N THR A 23 -29.67 11.87 -5.11
CA THR A 23 -28.74 11.77 -3.97
C THR A 23 -28.09 10.41 -3.93
N VAL A 24 -28.85 9.34 -4.21
CA VAL A 24 -28.31 7.97 -4.25
C VAL A 24 -27.30 7.83 -5.40
N ALA A 25 -27.62 8.39 -6.57
CA ALA A 25 -26.72 8.39 -7.73
C ALA A 25 -25.41 9.15 -7.46
N LEU A 26 -25.47 10.30 -6.78
CA LEU A 26 -24.27 11.06 -6.40
C LEU A 26 -23.38 10.29 -5.42
N TRP A 27 -23.95 9.68 -4.39
CA TRP A 27 -23.19 8.85 -3.45
C TRP A 27 -22.62 7.59 -4.12
N ALA A 28 -23.36 6.97 -5.03
CA ALA A 28 -22.89 5.84 -5.82
C ALA A 28 -21.73 6.23 -6.74
N LEU A 29 -21.84 7.36 -7.46
CA LEU A 29 -20.75 7.89 -8.28
C LEU A 29 -19.52 8.24 -7.43
N ALA A 30 -19.69 8.87 -6.27
CA ALA A 30 -18.59 9.16 -5.36
C ALA A 30 -17.90 7.87 -4.88
N LEU A 31 -18.67 6.84 -4.50
CA LEU A 31 -18.13 5.52 -4.14
C LEU A 31 -17.38 4.88 -5.31
N VAL A 32 -17.95 4.88 -6.51
CA VAL A 32 -17.30 4.36 -7.72
C VAL A 32 -15.99 5.10 -8.00
N LEU A 33 -15.98 6.44 -7.91
CA LEU A 33 -14.78 7.25 -8.09
C LEU A 33 -13.70 6.93 -7.05
N THR A 34 -14.08 6.69 -5.78
CA THR A 34 -13.10 6.27 -4.76
C THR A 34 -12.53 4.88 -5.01
N ILE A 35 -13.33 3.95 -5.55
CA ILE A 35 -12.88 2.59 -5.88
C ILE A 35 -11.93 2.60 -7.10
N THR A 36 -12.11 3.55 -8.03
CA THR A 36 -11.20 3.70 -9.19
C THR A 36 -9.85 4.35 -8.86
N VAL A 37 -9.64 4.81 -7.62
CA VAL A 37 -8.30 5.17 -7.16
C VAL A 37 -7.55 3.86 -6.95
N TYR A 38 -6.98 3.34 -8.05
CA TYR A 38 -5.96 2.31 -7.98
C TYR A 38 -4.86 2.82 -7.05
N GLU A 39 -4.70 2.19 -5.89
CA GLU A 39 -3.52 2.36 -5.07
C GLU A 39 -2.34 1.88 -5.90
N VAL A 40 -1.62 2.83 -6.51
CA VAL A 40 -0.27 2.56 -7.01
C VAL A 40 0.57 2.32 -5.76
N GLN A 41 0.65 1.06 -5.31
CA GLN A 41 1.43 0.70 -4.14
C GLN A 41 2.90 1.07 -4.44
N SER A 42 3.39 2.09 -3.74
CA SER A 42 4.76 2.58 -3.85
C SER A 42 5.79 1.63 -3.23
N SER A 43 5.35 0.48 -2.72
CA SER A 43 6.18 -0.55 -2.09
C SER A 43 5.76 -1.93 -2.60
N PRO A 44 6.70 -2.82 -2.97
CA PRO A 44 6.40 -4.20 -3.34
C PRO A 44 6.19 -5.10 -2.12
N VAL A 45 6.45 -4.58 -0.92
CA VAL A 45 6.48 -5.34 0.33
C VAL A 45 5.46 -4.72 1.28
N GLN A 46 4.62 -5.57 1.89
CA GLN A 46 3.64 -5.14 2.90
C GLN A 46 4.27 -4.79 4.26
N TYR A 47 5.52 -5.19 4.47
CA TYR A 47 6.29 -4.94 5.69
C TYR A 47 7.15 -3.70 5.56
N SER A 48 6.99 -2.78 6.49
CA SER A 48 7.83 -1.57 6.62
C SER A 48 9.01 -1.77 7.58
N LYS A 49 9.01 -2.84 8.38
CA LYS A 49 9.97 -3.05 9.47
C LYS A 49 10.70 -4.39 9.36
N TRP A 50 12.03 -4.35 9.47
CA TRP A 50 12.88 -5.55 9.43
C TRP A 50 12.54 -6.61 10.49
N GLU A 51 12.14 -6.18 11.69
CA GLU A 51 11.79 -7.06 12.80
C GLU A 51 10.61 -8.00 12.48
N GLU A 52 9.61 -7.49 11.75
CA GLU A 52 8.42 -8.23 11.36
C GLU A 52 8.74 -9.25 10.25
N TYR A 53 9.59 -8.85 9.30
CA TYR A 53 10.15 -9.74 8.29
C TYR A 53 10.95 -10.88 8.94
N VAL A 54 11.91 -10.56 9.81
CA VAL A 54 12.76 -11.58 10.47
C VAL A 54 11.91 -12.58 11.26
N LYS A 55 10.81 -12.13 11.87
CA LYS A 55 9.90 -13.02 12.61
C LYS A 55 9.20 -14.04 11.71
N MET A 56 8.81 -13.66 10.49
CA MET A 56 8.16 -14.57 9.54
C MET A 56 9.14 -15.50 8.83
N PHE A 57 10.34 -15.04 8.54
CA PHE A 57 11.35 -15.80 7.79
C PHE A 57 12.42 -16.45 8.69
N LYS A 58 12.16 -16.54 10.00
CA LYS A 58 13.08 -17.09 11.00
C LYS A 58 13.48 -18.54 10.71
N ASP A 59 12.61 -19.29 10.05
CA ASP A 59 12.81 -20.71 9.71
C ASP A 59 13.41 -20.91 8.31
N ASP A 60 13.65 -19.83 7.55
CA ASP A 60 14.19 -19.84 6.19
C ASP A 60 15.67 -19.39 6.25
N ASP A 61 16.57 -20.33 6.55
CA ASP A 61 18.03 -20.13 6.66
C ASP A 61 18.69 -19.73 5.33
N GLY A 62 17.91 -19.63 4.25
CA GLY A 62 18.35 -19.31 2.91
C GLY A 62 18.90 -17.90 2.71
N PHE A 63 18.75 -16.96 3.66
CA PHE A 63 19.21 -15.58 3.42
C PHE A 63 20.75 -15.42 3.44
N LEU A 64 21.43 -16.05 4.40
CA LEU A 64 22.89 -15.91 4.52
C LEU A 64 23.66 -16.97 3.71
N ASN A 65 23.03 -18.12 3.42
CA ASN A 65 23.71 -19.29 2.85
C ASN A 65 23.09 -19.83 1.55
N SER A 66 22.10 -19.17 0.94
CA SER A 66 21.61 -19.64 -0.36
C SER A 66 22.70 -19.40 -1.40
N LYS A 67 23.31 -20.49 -1.89
CA LYS A 67 24.22 -20.52 -3.04
C LYS A 67 23.65 -19.85 -4.31
N ASP A 68 22.34 -19.62 -4.32
CA ASP A 68 21.56 -19.04 -5.43
C ASP A 68 21.28 -17.54 -5.23
N ASN A 69 21.89 -16.89 -4.24
CA ASN A 69 21.81 -15.45 -4.05
C ASN A 69 22.43 -14.72 -5.26
N LYS A 70 21.57 -14.25 -6.16
CA LYS A 70 21.95 -13.52 -7.38
C LYS A 70 22.62 -12.17 -7.09
N CYS A 71 22.67 -11.75 -5.83
CA CYS A 71 23.31 -10.54 -5.33
C CYS A 71 24.81 -10.71 -5.01
N ARG A 72 25.56 -11.40 -5.87
CA ARG A 72 27.03 -11.39 -5.78
C ARG A 72 27.55 -9.95 -5.88
N HIS A 73 28.65 -9.65 -5.16
CA HIS A 73 29.31 -8.35 -5.25
C HIS A 73 29.67 -8.01 -6.70
N GLY A 74 29.34 -6.78 -7.13
CA GLY A 74 29.56 -6.31 -8.50
C GLY A 74 28.54 -6.78 -9.54
N GLY A 75 27.53 -7.58 -9.16
CA GLY A 75 26.50 -8.04 -10.09
C GLY A 75 25.43 -6.98 -10.39
N GLU A 76 24.88 -6.99 -11.60
CA GLU A 76 23.78 -6.09 -12.01
C GLU A 76 22.53 -6.24 -11.13
N VAL A 77 22.23 -7.48 -10.71
CA VAL A 77 21.10 -7.76 -9.80
C VAL A 77 21.30 -7.08 -8.45
N ARG A 78 22.53 -7.09 -7.91
CA ARG A 78 22.83 -6.40 -6.65
C ARG A 78 22.62 -4.90 -6.79
N ASN A 79 23.12 -4.30 -7.86
CA ASN A 79 22.95 -2.86 -8.12
C ASN A 79 21.47 -2.47 -8.24
N LEU A 80 20.66 -3.31 -8.90
CA LEU A 80 19.21 -3.11 -8.99
C LEU A 80 18.54 -3.16 -7.61
N CYS A 81 18.84 -4.19 -6.81
CA CYS A 81 18.27 -4.34 -5.48
C CYS A 81 18.69 -3.22 -4.52
N GLU A 82 19.97 -2.78 -4.57
CA GLU A 82 20.47 -1.65 -3.77
C GLU A 82 19.78 -0.34 -4.14
N LYS A 83 19.64 -0.05 -5.45
CA LYS A 83 18.92 1.14 -5.93
C LYS A 83 17.46 1.11 -5.50
N CYS A 84 16.80 -0.02 -5.67
CA CYS A 84 15.39 -0.17 -5.33
C CYS A 84 15.12 0.02 -3.84
N ALA A 85 15.91 -0.61 -2.97
CA ALA A 85 15.81 -0.43 -1.51
C ALA A 85 16.06 1.03 -1.09
N LYS A 86 16.99 1.72 -1.78
CA LYS A 86 17.28 3.14 -1.54
C LYS A 86 16.13 4.06 -1.91
N VAL A 87 15.49 3.84 -3.06
CA VAL A 87 14.38 4.69 -3.53
C VAL A 87 13.10 4.44 -2.71
N THR A 88 12.80 3.17 -2.44
CA THR A 88 11.63 2.78 -1.62
C THR A 88 11.80 3.09 -0.13
N LYS A 89 13.04 3.34 0.32
CA LYS A 89 13.41 3.54 1.72
C LYS A 89 12.98 2.36 2.61
N ASN A 90 12.96 1.16 2.03
CA ASN A 90 12.57 -0.05 2.73
C ASN A 90 13.73 -1.05 2.71
N GLU A 91 14.26 -1.33 3.90
CA GLU A 91 15.39 -2.24 4.13
C GLU A 91 15.05 -3.71 3.79
N VAL A 92 13.77 -4.08 3.82
CA VAL A 92 13.26 -5.43 3.51
C VAL A 92 13.30 -5.73 2.01
N VAL A 93 13.32 -4.68 1.17
CA VAL A 93 13.30 -4.84 -0.30
C VAL A 93 14.58 -5.48 -0.82
N PHE A 94 15.74 -5.09 -0.28
CA PHE A 94 17.03 -5.64 -0.69
C PHE A 94 17.11 -7.18 -0.58
N PRO A 95 16.85 -7.79 0.59
CA PRO A 95 16.95 -9.22 0.77
C PRO A 95 15.92 -10.02 -0.07
N LEU A 96 14.69 -9.51 -0.19
CA LEU A 96 13.65 -10.12 -1.02
C LEU A 96 13.98 -10.05 -2.51
N CYS A 97 14.52 -8.92 -2.96
CA CYS A 97 14.98 -8.71 -4.33
C CYS A 97 16.12 -9.68 -4.69
N CYS A 98 17.07 -9.90 -3.78
CA CYS A 98 18.20 -10.80 -4.01
C CYS A 98 17.82 -12.26 -4.20
N GLN A 99 16.72 -12.69 -3.58
CA GLN A 99 16.16 -14.03 -3.73
C GLN A 99 15.03 -14.09 -4.78
N ASN A 100 14.66 -12.95 -5.36
CA ASN A 100 13.46 -12.78 -6.19
C ASN A 100 12.19 -13.36 -5.53
N LYS A 101 12.09 -13.28 -4.19
CA LYS A 101 10.89 -13.72 -3.47
C LYS A 101 9.76 -12.75 -3.81
N ILE A 102 8.55 -13.28 -4.04
CA ILE A 102 7.33 -12.50 -4.31
C ILE A 102 7.47 -11.60 -5.57
N GLY A 103 8.39 -11.94 -6.49
CA GLY A 103 8.61 -11.15 -7.72
C GLY A 103 9.19 -9.76 -7.50
N VAL A 104 9.79 -9.49 -6.31
CA VAL A 104 10.30 -8.16 -5.93
C VAL A 104 11.37 -7.66 -6.90
N ALA A 105 12.21 -8.53 -7.48
CA ALA A 105 13.22 -8.08 -8.44
C ALA A 105 12.60 -7.53 -9.74
N THR A 106 11.51 -8.16 -10.21
CA THR A 106 10.75 -7.68 -11.38
C THR A 106 10.08 -6.35 -11.07
N TRP A 107 9.41 -6.24 -9.93
CA TRP A 107 8.80 -4.99 -9.50
C TRP A 107 9.84 -3.87 -9.38
N CYS A 108 11.01 -4.15 -8.80
CA CYS A 108 12.08 -3.17 -8.68
C CYS A 108 12.56 -2.67 -10.04
N LYS A 109 12.59 -3.54 -11.07
CA LYS A 109 12.93 -3.13 -12.42
C LYS A 109 11.88 -2.18 -13.00
N GLU A 110 10.60 -2.53 -12.88
CA GLU A 110 9.48 -1.73 -13.38
C GLU A 110 9.37 -0.39 -12.65
N PHE A 111 9.53 -0.40 -11.34
CA PHE A 111 9.46 0.78 -10.48
C PHE A 111 10.61 1.76 -10.74
N LEU A 112 11.82 1.26 -11.00
CA LEU A 112 12.96 2.11 -11.34
C LEU A 112 12.93 2.62 -12.77
N ASP A 113 12.31 1.88 -13.70
CA ASP A 113 12.11 2.32 -15.09
C ASP A 113 10.91 3.27 -15.24
N TYR A 114 10.05 3.36 -14.22
CA TYR A 114 8.97 4.32 -14.18
C TYR A 114 9.51 5.75 -14.21
N ARG A 115 9.49 6.34 -15.41
CA ARG A 115 9.74 7.77 -15.61
C ARG A 115 8.40 8.47 -15.71
N PRO A 116 8.09 9.42 -14.80
CA PRO A 116 6.95 10.29 -15.02
C PRO A 116 7.21 11.07 -16.32
N VAL A 117 6.23 11.08 -17.22
CA VAL A 117 6.28 11.94 -18.40
C VAL A 117 6.25 13.37 -17.88
N GLU A 118 7.41 14.02 -17.80
CA GLU A 118 7.45 15.46 -17.54
C GLU A 118 6.77 16.15 -18.72
N PRO A 119 5.78 17.03 -18.49
CA PRO A 119 5.27 17.87 -19.56
C PRO A 119 6.44 18.72 -20.05
N VAL A 120 6.77 18.56 -21.33
CA VAL A 120 7.83 19.33 -21.99
C VAL A 120 7.43 20.80 -21.90
N LEU A 121 7.97 21.53 -20.93
CA LEU A 121 7.84 22.97 -20.87
C LEU A 121 8.75 23.52 -21.97
N SER A 122 8.18 23.69 -23.15
CA SER A 122 8.81 24.41 -24.26
C SER A 122 8.95 25.88 -23.86
N SER A 123 10.19 26.35 -23.73
CA SER A 123 10.55 27.77 -23.77
C SER A 123 11.08 28.14 -25.15
#